data_AF-A0A539ERQ7-F1
#
_entry.id   AF-A0A539ERQ7-F1
#
_cell.length_a   1.000
_cell.length_b   1.000
_cell.length_c   1.000
_cell.angle_alpha   90.00
_cell.angle_beta   90.00
_cell.angle_gamma   90.00
#
_symmetry.space_group_name_H-M   'P 1'
#
loop_
_entity.id
_entity.type
_entity.pdbx_description
1 polymer ?
#
loop_
_entity_poly.entity_id
_entity_poly.type
_entity_poly.pdbx_seq_one_letter_code
_entity_poly.pdbx_strand_id
1 'polypeptide(L)' 'MSAWLTLGLPALSTGVALLEADAVLVGQWLVSRPLVVGPLVGWAAGDPGLGAALGALIELFCLEELPVGSVLPPNG' A
#
# COMPACT_ATOMS: atom_id res chain seq x y z
N MET A 1 16.21 17.80 -16.98
CA MET A 1 16.62 16.72 -16.06
C MET A 1 16.49 17.10 -14.57
N SER A 2 16.71 18.35 -14.15
CA SER A 2 16.69 18.73 -12.72
C SER A 2 15.30 18.78 -12.07
N ALA A 3 14.27 19.26 -12.78
CA ALA A 3 12.92 19.42 -12.21
C ALA A 3 12.24 18.10 -11.79
N TRP A 4 12.54 17.00 -12.50
CA TRP A 4 12.06 15.66 -12.13
C TRP A 4 12.65 15.18 -10.80
N LEU A 5 13.91 15.51 -10.55
CA LEU A 5 14.60 15.12 -9.31
C LEU A 5 14.17 15.99 -8.13
N THR A 6 13.90 17.28 -8.35
CA THR A 6 13.58 18.23 -7.26
C THR A 6 12.11 18.35 -6.93
N LEU A 7 11.21 18.00 -7.84
CA LEU A 7 9.76 18.07 -7.60
C LEU A 7 9.08 16.71 -7.76
N GLY A 8 9.44 15.95 -8.80
CA GLY A 8 8.82 14.66 -9.09
C GLY A 8 9.12 13.62 -8.01
N LEU A 9 10.39 13.39 -7.69
CA LEU A 9 10.79 12.46 -6.63
C LEU A 9 10.21 12.79 -5.25
N PRO A 10 10.33 14.03 -4.73
CA PRO A 10 9.77 14.34 -3.42
C PRO A 10 8.24 14.29 -3.40
N ALA A 11 7.55 14.62 -4.51
CA ALA A 11 6.10 14.47 -4.57
C ALA A 11 5.68 12.98 -4.50
N LEU A 12 6.39 12.10 -5.22
CA LEU A 12 6.14 10.67 -5.17
C LEU A 12 6.44 10.09 -3.78
N SER A 13 7.55 10.45 -3.16
CA SER A 13 7.90 9.96 -1.82
C SER A 13 6.94 10.46 -0.75
N THR A 14 6.48 11.71 -0.84
CA THR A 14 5.46 12.25 0.08
C THR A 14 4.13 11.52 -0.12
N GLY A 15 3.75 11.21 -1.36
CA GLY A 15 2.55 10.44 -1.66
C GLY A 15 2.60 9.02 -1.06
N VAL A 16 3.72 8.32 -1.21
CA VAL A 16 3.92 6.99 -0.59
C VAL A 16 3.89 7.08 0.94
N ALA A 17 4.53 8.09 1.52
CA ALA A 17 4.52 8.29 2.98
C ALA A 17 3.12 8.54 3.54
N LEU A 18 2.25 9.26 2.80
CA LEU A 18 0.86 9.47 3.20
C LEU A 18 0.01 8.20 3.09
N LEU A 19 0.28 7.35 2.09
CA LEU A 19 -0.39 6.05 1.98
C LEU A 19 0.01 5.11 3.12
N GLU A 20 1.30 5.04 3.46
CA GLU A 20 1.78 4.27 4.62
C GLU A 20 1.19 4.80 5.95
N ALA A 21 0.99 6.11 6.07
CA ALA A 21 0.39 6.70 7.25
C ALA A 21 -1.09 6.29 7.45
N ASP A 22 -1.80 5.87 6.41
CA ASP A 22 -3.17 5.34 6.51
C ASP A 22 -3.23 4.02 7.30
N ALA A 23 -2.11 3.29 7.38
CA ALA A 23 -2.05 2.05 8.15
C ALA A 23 -2.13 2.27 9.68
N VAL A 24 -1.68 3.42 10.19
CA VAL A 24 -1.47 3.61 11.64
C VAL A 24 -1.98 4.95 12.21
N LEU A 25 -2.01 6.03 11.41
CA LEU A 25 -2.07 7.40 11.93
C LEU A 25 -3.20 8.27 11.35
N VAL A 26 -3.46 8.20 10.04
CA VAL A 26 -4.37 9.15 9.37
C VAL A 26 -5.51 8.41 8.69
N GLY A 27 -6.74 8.66 9.12
CA GLY A 27 -7.94 8.22 8.40
C GLY A 27 -8.33 6.75 8.58
N GLN A 28 -7.38 5.83 8.72
CA GLN A 28 -7.63 4.40 8.93
C GLN A 28 -8.61 3.81 7.90
N TRP A 29 -8.55 4.29 6.67
CA TRP A 29 -9.46 3.86 5.60
C TRP A 29 -9.04 2.51 5.01
N LEU A 30 -7.88 1.99 5.43
CA LEU A 30 -7.31 0.71 5.00
C LEU A 30 -7.03 0.70 3.48
N VAL A 31 -6.73 1.86 2.91
CA VAL A 31 -6.44 2.06 1.48
C VAL A 31 -5.07 1.53 1.11
N SER A 32 -4.11 1.54 2.04
CA SER A 32 -2.80 0.94 1.85
C SER A 32 -2.84 -0.59 1.77
N ARG A 33 -3.96 -1.23 2.12
CA ARG A 33 -4.00 -2.68 2.20
C ARG A 33 -3.85 -3.35 0.83
N PRO A 34 -3.11 -4.47 0.76
CA PRO A 34 -2.99 -5.30 -0.44
C PRO A 34 -4.32 -5.62 -1.11
N LEU A 35 -5.40 -5.78 -0.34
CA LEU A 35 -6.73 -6.07 -0.87
C LEU A 35 -7.30 -4.91 -1.74
N VAL A 36 -6.93 -3.67 -1.44
CA VAL A 36 -7.36 -2.47 -2.18
C VAL A 36 -6.36 -2.13 -3.28
N VAL A 37 -5.06 -2.25 -3.00
CA VAL A 37 -3.98 -1.93 -3.95
C VAL A 37 -3.86 -2.99 -5.05
N GLY A 38 -4.05 -4.27 -4.72
CA GLY A 38 -3.95 -5.40 -5.66
C GLY A 38 -4.84 -5.26 -6.91
N PRO A 39 -6.14 -4.98 -6.78
CA PRO A 39 -7.02 -4.69 -7.91
C PRO A 39 -6.56 -3.49 -8.76
N LEU A 40 -6.04 -2.42 -8.13
CA LEU A 40 -5.55 -1.24 -8.85
C LEU A 40 -4.29 -1.55 -9.67
N VAL A 41 -3.37 -2.32 -9.10
CA VAL A 41 -2.17 -2.80 -9.79
C VAL A 41 -2.55 -3.78 -10.91
N GLY A 42 -3.48 -4.71 -10.65
CA GLY A 42 -4.01 -5.62 -11.66
C GLY A 42 -4.69 -4.89 -12.82
N TRP A 43 -5.44 -3.83 -12.51
CA TRP A 43 -6.05 -2.99 -13.54
C TRP A 43 -4.98 -2.30 -14.40
N ALA A 44 -3.93 -1.76 -13.80
CA ALA A 44 -2.79 -1.21 -14.53
C ALA A 44 -2.06 -2.27 -15.37
N ALA A 45 -2.05 -3.53 -14.92
CA ALA A 45 -1.48 -4.67 -15.64
C ALA A 45 -2.43 -5.29 -16.70
N GLY A 46 -3.70 -4.86 -16.76
CA GLY A 46 -4.70 -5.32 -17.73
C GLY A 46 -5.61 -6.46 -17.26
N ASP A 47 -5.43 -6.98 -16.04
CA ASP A 47 -6.30 -7.98 -15.43
C ASP A 47 -6.60 -7.63 -13.95
N PRO A 48 -7.70 -6.90 -13.69
CA PRO A 48 -8.08 -6.54 -12.32
C PRO A 48 -8.48 -7.75 -11.47
N GLY A 49 -8.96 -8.84 -12.08
CA GLY A 49 -9.37 -10.05 -11.36
C GLY A 49 -8.17 -10.79 -10.78
N LEU A 50 -7.11 -10.95 -11.57
CA LEU A 50 -5.85 -11.52 -11.11
C LEU A 50 -5.21 -10.65 -10.02
N GLY A 51 -5.20 -9.33 -10.20
CA GLY A 51 -4.70 -8.40 -9.18
C GLY A 51 -5.48 -8.46 -7.86
N ALA A 52 -6.80 -8.58 -7.92
CA ALA A 52 -7.63 -8.75 -6.73
C ALA A 52 -7.33 -10.07 -6.00
N ALA A 53 -7.16 -11.17 -6.74
CA ALA A 53 -6.83 -12.46 -6.16
C ALA A 53 -5.44 -12.46 -5.48
N LEU A 54 -4.43 -11.83 -6.11
CA LEU A 54 -3.11 -11.66 -5.51
C LEU A 54 -3.16 -10.75 -4.27
N GLY A 55 -3.89 -9.62 -4.36
CA GLY A 55 -4.08 -8.71 -3.23
C GLY A 55 -4.72 -9.43 -2.04
N ALA A 56 -5.74 -10.25 -2.27
CA ALA A 56 -6.37 -11.06 -1.23
C ALA A 56 -5.42 -12.11 -0.63
N LEU A 57 -4.59 -12.78 -1.45
CA LEU A 57 -3.60 -13.75 -0.97
C LEU A 57 -2.54 -13.09 -0.09
N ILE A 58 -2.02 -11.94 -0.50
CA ILE A 58 -1.02 -11.18 0.29
C ILE A 58 -1.67 -10.66 1.58
N GLU A 59 -2.90 -10.15 1.50
CA GLU A 59 -3.65 -9.71 2.66
C GLU A 59 -3.82 -10.85 3.68
N LEU A 60 -4.20 -12.05 3.23
CA LEU A 60 -4.32 -13.24 4.08
C LEU A 60 -2.98 -13.63 4.72
N PHE A 61 -1.87 -13.48 4.00
CA PHE A 61 -0.53 -13.71 4.55
C PHE A 61 -0.16 -12.67 5.63
N CYS A 62 -0.61 -11.42 5.47
CA CYS A 62 -0.35 -10.33 6.41
C CYS A 62 -1.34 -10.27 7.60
N LEU A 63 -2.39 -11.10 7.64
CA LEU A 63 -3.40 -11.09 8.71
C LEU A 63 -2.88 -11.58 10.07
N GLU A 64 -1.77 -12.33 10.11
CA GLU A 64 -1.33 -13.02 11.33
C GLU A 64 -0.74 -12.09 12.39
N GLU A 65 -0.37 -10.85 12.06
CA GLU A 65 0.27 -9.96 13.01
C GLU A 65 -0.46 -8.62 13.13
N LEU A 66 -1.44 -8.58 14.05
CA LEU A 66 -1.98 -7.33 14.53
C LEU A 66 -0.88 -6.59 15.30
N PRO A 67 -0.69 -5.27 15.10
CA PRO A 67 0.28 -4.51 15.88
C PRO A 67 -0.17 -4.45 17.34
N VAL A 68 0.36 -5.35 18.18
CA VAL A 68 0.11 -5.38 19.62
C VAL A 68 1.38 -4.96 20.34
N GLY A 69 1.32 -3.83 21.07
CA GLY A 69 2.49 -3.31 21.78
C GLY A 69 3.55 -2.73 20.85
N SER A 70 4.82 -3.11 21.04
CA SER A 70 5.97 -2.57 20.29
C SER A 70 6.41 -3.45 19.11
N VAL A 71 5.63 -4.47 18.75
CA VAL A 71 5.91 -5.32 17.59
C VAL A 71 5.36 -4.62 16.36
N LEU A 72 6.27 -4.30 15.42
CA LEU A 72 5.88 -3.81 14.11
C LEU A 72 5.69 -5.04 13.19
N PRO A 73 4.45 -5.38 12.83
CA PRO A 73 4.19 -6.48 11.91
C PRO A 73 4.74 -6.15 10.51
N PRO A 74 4.99 -7.15 9.66
CA PRO A 74 5.29 -6.90 8.26
C PRO A 74 4.10 -6.17 7.61
N ASN A 75 4.29 -4.89 7.30
CA ASN A 75 3.31 -4.10 6.55
C ASN A 75 3.12 -4.75 5.16
N GLY A 76 1.86 -5.00 4.79
CA GLY A 76 1.48 -5.51 3.47
C GLY A 76 1.49 -4.44 2.40
#